data_AF-A0A6J7JGF9-F1
#
_entry.id   AF-A0A6J7JGF9-F1
#
_cell.length_a   1.000
_cell.length_b   1.000
_cell.length_c   1.000
_cell.angle_alpha   90.00
_cell.angle_beta   90.00
_cell.angle_gamma   90.00
#
_symmetry.space_group_name_H-M   'P 1'
#
loop_
_entity.id
_entity.type
_entity.pdbx_description
1 polymer ?
#
loop_
_entity_poly.entity_id
_entity_poly.type
_entity_poly.pdbx_seq_one_letter_code
_entity_poly.pdbx_strand_id
1 'polypeptide(L)'
;MLVGKFFEQEPESWGGAYVDGDVLVVKAVRRTVDEATALLAAAGVVHGVRVVTATRSIADLDASTDRVASMASANVVSVGPQYATSSVVVGVLKDDVAERQPSSSPTPA
;
A
#
# COMPACT_ATOMS: atom_id res chain seq x y z
N MET A 1 19.98 -12.73 -1.49
CA MET A 1 19.06 -11.98 -2.35
C MET A 1 18.29 -11.01 -1.45
N LEU A 2 18.22 -9.71 -1.75
CA LEU A 2 17.38 -8.78 -0.98
C LEU A 2 15.91 -9.09 -1.27
N VAL A 3 15.08 -9.19 -0.24
CA VAL A 3 13.66 -9.56 -0.33
C VAL A 3 12.89 -8.67 -1.32
N GLY A 4 13.26 -7.39 -1.48
CA GLY A 4 12.67 -6.50 -2.49
C GLY A 4 12.85 -7.01 -3.92
N LYS A 5 14.04 -7.52 -4.28
CA LYS A 5 14.33 -8.06 -5.62
C LYS A 5 13.57 -9.36 -5.93
N PHE A 6 13.07 -10.05 -4.91
CA PHE A 6 12.29 -11.28 -5.09
C PHE A 6 10.90 -10.98 -5.65
N PHE A 7 10.26 -9.90 -5.18
CA PHE A 7 8.94 -9.50 -5.65
C PHE A 7 8.98 -8.80 -7.01
N GLU A 8 10.06 -8.06 -7.31
CA GLU A 8 10.27 -7.37 -8.58
C GLU A 8 10.42 -8.30 -9.79
N GLN A 9 10.79 -9.57 -9.59
CA GLN A 9 10.97 -10.52 -10.68
C GLN A 9 9.65 -10.97 -11.33
N GLU A 10 8.57 -11.06 -10.54
CA GLU A 10 7.26 -11.51 -11.00
C GLU A 10 6.13 -10.76 -10.27
N PRO A 11 6.04 -9.42 -10.44
CA PRO A 11 5.13 -8.56 -9.68
C PRO A 11 3.65 -8.93 -9.87
N GLU A 12 3.29 -9.63 -10.96
CA GLU A 12 1.95 -10.15 -11.23
C GLU A 12 1.55 -11.38 -10.39
N SER A 13 2.53 -12.05 -9.77
CA SER A 13 2.30 -13.28 -9.00
C SER A 13 2.27 -13.05 -7.48
N TRP A 14 2.71 -11.86 -7.04
CA TRP A 14 2.80 -11.46 -5.64
C TRP A 14 1.85 -10.29 -5.35
N GLY A 15 1.19 -10.28 -4.19
CA GLY A 15 0.32 -9.20 -3.71
C GLY A 15 1.01 -8.24 -2.74
N GLY A 16 2.34 -8.32 -2.65
CA GLY A 16 3.17 -7.60 -1.70
C GLY A 16 3.42 -8.36 -0.39
N ALA A 17 4.10 -7.70 0.52
CA ALA A 17 4.38 -8.22 1.85
C ALA A 17 4.27 -7.10 2.90
N TYR A 18 3.92 -7.47 4.12
CA TYR A 18 3.83 -6.55 5.26
C TYR A 18 4.18 -7.30 6.55
N VAL A 19 4.58 -6.55 7.58
CA VAL A 19 4.87 -7.10 8.90
C VAL A 19 3.62 -7.05 9.77
N ASP A 20 3.26 -8.17 10.38
CA ASP A 20 2.20 -8.33 11.37
C ASP A 20 2.82 -8.91 12.64
N GLY A 21 3.10 -8.05 13.62
CA GLY A 21 3.87 -8.43 14.81
C GLY A 21 5.30 -8.82 14.46
N ASP A 22 5.67 -10.06 14.77
CA ASP A 22 6.97 -10.67 14.46
C ASP A 22 6.95 -11.52 13.17
N VAL A 23 5.84 -11.50 12.43
CA VAL A 23 5.64 -12.31 11.22
C VAL A 23 5.62 -11.44 9.97
N LEU A 24 6.43 -11.80 8.97
CA LEU A 24 6.31 -11.29 7.61
C LEU A 24 5.17 -12.01 6.90
N VAL A 25 4.10 -11.29 6.60
CA VAL A 25 3.00 -11.81 5.79
C VAL A 25 3.29 -11.56 4.32
N VAL A 26 3.31 -12.61 3.51
CA VAL A 26 3.51 -12.55 2.06
C VAL A 26 2.24 -12.95 1.35
N LYS A 27 1.79 -12.15 0.39
CA LYS A 27 0.55 -12.38 -0.36
C LYS A 27 0.86 -13.01 -1.72
N ALA A 28 0.25 -14.15 -2.03
CA ALA A 28 0.36 -14.85 -3.31
C ALA A 28 -0.93 -14.67 -4.14
N VAL A 29 -0.82 -14.37 -5.44
CA VAL A 29 -1.98 -14.01 -6.29
C VAL A 29 -2.27 -15.03 -7.39
N ARG A 30 -1.25 -15.76 -7.84
CA ARG A 30 -1.35 -16.77 -8.90
C ARG A 30 -0.73 -18.11 -8.51
N ARG A 31 -0.53 -18.31 -7.21
CA ARG A 31 0.14 -19.46 -6.63
C ARG A 31 -0.66 -19.96 -5.45
N THR A 32 -0.55 -21.25 -5.22
CA THR A 32 -0.98 -21.83 -3.94
C THR A 32 -0.06 -21.34 -2.82
N VAL A 33 -0.55 -21.44 -1.59
CA VAL A 33 0.23 -21.15 -0.39
C VAL A 33 1.49 -22.03 -0.34
N ASP A 34 1.37 -23.30 -0.72
CA ASP A 34 2.48 -24.27 -0.69
C ASP A 34 3.56 -23.93 -1.71
N GLU A 35 3.21 -23.62 -2.96
CA GLU A 35 4.16 -23.20 -3.98
C GLU A 35 4.90 -21.91 -3.60
N ALA A 36 4.16 -20.91 -3.11
CA ALA A 36 4.74 -19.65 -2.67
C ALA A 36 5.65 -19.85 -1.45
N THR A 37 5.28 -20.72 -0.52
CA THR A 37 6.11 -21.07 0.64
C THR A 37 7.40 -21.78 0.20
N ALA A 38 7.32 -22.72 -0.74
CA ALA A 38 8.49 -23.41 -1.28
C ALA A 38 9.46 -22.45 -1.99
N LEU A 39 8.95 -21.48 -2.76
CA LEU A 39 9.76 -20.45 -3.41
C LEU A 39 10.46 -19.53 -2.39
N LEU A 40 9.75 -19.12 -1.34
CA LEU A 40 10.33 -18.32 -0.25
C LEU A 40 11.42 -19.10 0.50
N ALA A 41 11.18 -20.38 0.79
CA ALA A 41 12.19 -21.25 1.40
C ALA A 41 13.43 -21.39 0.50
N ALA A 42 13.26 -21.58 -0.81
CA ALA A 42 14.35 -21.62 -1.79
C ALA A 42 15.12 -20.30 -1.88
N ALA A 43 14.46 -19.17 -1.62
CA ALA A 43 15.08 -17.85 -1.51
C ALA A 43 15.77 -17.57 -0.16
N GLY A 44 15.73 -18.53 0.79
CA GLY A 44 16.34 -18.43 2.11
C GLY A 44 15.42 -17.85 3.19
N VAL A 45 14.13 -17.68 2.91
CA VAL A 45 13.13 -17.14 3.83
C VAL A 45 12.35 -18.30 4.45
N VAL A 46 12.83 -18.78 5.60
CA VAL A 46 12.35 -20.05 6.22
C VAL A 46 11.66 -19.89 7.56
N HIS A 47 11.83 -18.75 8.24
CA HIS A 47 11.28 -18.50 9.58
C HIS A 47 10.55 -17.16 9.65
N GLY A 48 9.54 -17.10 10.52
CA GLY A 48 8.78 -15.86 10.76
C GLY A 48 7.98 -15.39 9.54
N VAL A 49 7.55 -16.32 8.67
CA VAL A 49 6.82 -15.98 7.45
C VAL A 49 5.48 -16.70 7.39
N ARG A 50 4.44 -15.96 7.04
CA ARG A 50 3.09 -16.48 6.79
C ARG A 50 2.69 -16.13 5.37
N VAL A 51 2.42 -17.15 4.56
CA VAL A 51 1.92 -16.96 3.21
C VAL A 51 0.39 -16.99 3.23
N VAL A 52 -0.23 -16.01 2.57
CA VAL A 52 -1.68 -15.94 2.38
C VAL A 52 -2.01 -15.71 0.91
N THR A 53 -3.21 -16.05 0.48
CA THR A 53 -3.68 -15.73 -0.88
C THR A 53 -4.22 -14.30 -0.95
N ALA A 54 -4.12 -13.70 -2.13
CA ALA A 54 -4.67 -12.39 -2.43
C ALA A 54 -5.19 -12.35 -3.86
N THR A 55 -6.08 -11.42 -4.14
CA THR A 55 -6.70 -11.25 -5.46
C THR A 55 -6.04 -10.19 -6.32
N ARG A 56 -5.22 -9.30 -5.71
CA ARG A 56 -4.56 -8.18 -6.39
C ARG A 56 -3.06 -8.33 -6.27
N SER A 57 -2.39 -8.28 -7.42
CA SER A 57 -0.94 -8.31 -7.52
C SER A 57 -0.32 -6.93 -7.28
N ILE A 58 1.00 -6.89 -7.08
CA ILE A 58 1.78 -5.65 -7.04
C ILE A 58 1.57 -4.90 -8.35
N ALA A 59 1.65 -5.59 -9.49
CA ALA A 59 1.38 -5.00 -10.79
C ALA A 59 -0.03 -4.37 -10.89
N ASP A 60 -1.06 -5.03 -10.33
CA ASP A 60 -2.41 -4.45 -10.28
C ASP A 60 -2.47 -3.20 -9.39
N LEU A 61 -1.80 -3.24 -8.24
CA LEU A 61 -1.78 -2.13 -7.28
C LEU A 61 -0.99 -0.94 -7.81
N ASP A 62 0.11 -1.15 -8.51
CA ASP A 62 0.89 -0.11 -9.16
C ASP A 62 0.08 0.54 -10.29
N ALA A 63 -0.55 -0.27 -11.16
CA ALA A 63 -1.43 0.26 -12.20
C ALA A 63 -2.61 1.06 -11.63
N SER A 64 -3.18 0.63 -10.50
CA SER A 64 -4.21 1.39 -9.78
C SER A 64 -3.65 2.68 -9.15
N THR A 65 -2.44 2.63 -8.59
CA THR A 65 -1.75 3.79 -7.99
C THR A 65 -1.50 4.85 -9.05
N ASP A 66 -0.98 4.47 -10.22
CA ASP A 66 -0.70 5.39 -11.33
C ASP A 66 -1.98 6.06 -11.84
N ARG A 67 -3.06 5.30 -12.00
CA ARG A 67 -4.38 5.86 -12.39
C ARG A 67 -4.87 6.88 -11.38
N VAL A 68 -4.82 6.56 -10.08
CA VAL A 68 -5.25 7.49 -9.02
C VAL A 68 -4.34 8.72 -8.98
N ALA A 69 -3.02 8.54 -9.10
CA ALA A 69 -2.05 9.63 -9.12
C ALA A 69 -2.28 10.58 -10.31
N SER A 70 -2.64 10.05 -11.48
CA SER A 70 -2.97 10.88 -12.65
C SER A 70 -4.24 11.74 -12.47
N MET A 71 -5.10 11.37 -11.52
CA MET A 71 -6.33 12.11 -11.20
C MET A 71 -6.16 13.01 -9.96
N ALA A 72 -4.99 13.00 -9.33
CA ALA A 72 -4.74 13.70 -8.08
C ALA A 72 -4.89 15.23 -8.25
N SER A 73 -5.66 15.84 -7.35
CA SER A 73 -5.81 17.30 -7.26
C SER A 73 -4.77 17.91 -6.32
N ALA A 74 -4.74 19.24 -6.23
CA ALA A 74 -3.80 19.99 -5.38
C ALA A 74 -3.84 19.60 -3.88
N ASN A 75 -4.92 18.98 -3.42
CA ASN A 75 -5.08 18.58 -2.02
C ASN A 75 -4.58 17.16 -1.75
N VAL A 76 -4.17 16.40 -2.76
CA VAL A 76 -3.60 15.06 -2.58
C VAL A 76 -2.10 15.18 -2.28
N VAL A 77 -1.67 14.63 -1.15
CA VAL A 77 -0.26 14.67 -0.71
C VAL A 77 0.47 13.35 -0.89
N SER A 78 -0.25 12.24 -0.97
CA SER A 78 0.34 10.93 -1.20
C SER A 78 -0.66 10.00 -1.87
N VAL A 79 -0.13 9.13 -2.73
CA VAL A 79 -0.86 8.00 -3.32
C VAL A 79 0.09 6.81 -3.30
N GLY A 80 -0.36 5.68 -2.77
CA GLY A 80 0.49 4.50 -2.74
C GLY A 80 -0.25 3.21 -2.38
N PRO A 81 0.39 2.07 -2.65
CA PRO A 81 -0.18 0.77 -2.33
C PRO A 81 -0.18 0.53 -0.81
N GLN A 82 -1.26 -0.08 -0.32
CA GLN A 82 -1.36 -0.66 1.00
C GLN A 82 -1.52 -2.18 0.86
N TYR A 83 -0.41 -2.90 1.01
CA TYR A 83 -0.36 -4.35 0.76
C TYR A 83 -1.19 -5.14 1.77
N ALA A 84 -1.28 -4.68 3.03
CA ALA A 84 -2.08 -5.34 4.05
C ALA A 84 -3.53 -5.52 3.60
N THR A 85 -4.16 -4.45 3.10
CA THR A 85 -5.55 -4.45 2.63
C THR A 85 -5.70 -4.70 1.14
N SER A 86 -4.59 -4.85 0.39
CA SER A 86 -4.60 -4.93 -1.09
C SER A 86 -5.37 -3.76 -1.72
N SER A 87 -5.09 -2.54 -1.26
CA SER A 87 -5.78 -1.33 -1.71
C SER A 87 -4.79 -0.23 -2.10
N VAL A 88 -5.26 0.81 -2.77
CA VAL A 88 -4.51 2.07 -2.93
C VAL A 88 -5.01 3.04 -1.86
N VAL A 89 -4.08 3.66 -1.13
CA VAL A 89 -4.39 4.69 -0.12
C VAL A 89 -4.03 6.06 -0.68
N VAL A 90 -4.91 7.02 -0.44
CA VAL A 90 -4.76 8.43 -0.84
C VAL A 90 -4.72 9.29 0.41
N GLY A 91 -3.60 9.96 0.63
CA GLY A 91 -3.48 11.00 1.65
C GLY A 91 -3.96 12.33 1.09
N VAL A 92 -4.88 12.99 1.79
CA VAL A 92 -5.36 14.33 1.44
C VAL A 92 -5.01 15.31 2.55
N LEU A 93 -4.58 16.52 2.18
CA LEU A 93 -4.50 17.65 3.09
C LEU A 93 -5.90 17.91 3.64
N LYS A 94 -6.01 17.93 4.96
CA LYS A 94 -7.19 18.47 5.62
C LYS A 94 -7.14 19.98 5.37
N ASP A 95 -8.10 20.53 4.64
CA ASP A 95 -8.29 21.97 4.63
C ASP A 95 -8.48 22.40 6.08
N ASP A 96 -7.53 23.17 6.62
CA ASP A 96 -7.81 24.01 7.78
C ASP A 96 -8.86 25.01 7.30
N VAL A 97 -10.13 24.68 7.52
CA VAL A 97 -11.22 25.65 7.41
C VAL A 97 -10.88 26.72 8.42
N ALA A 98 -10.19 27.77 7.95
CA ALA A 98 -9.95 28.97 8.70
C ALA A 98 -11.31 29.41 9.23
N GLU A 99 -11.46 29.27 10.55
CA GLU A 99 -12.58 29.74 11.33
C GLU A 99 -12.74 31.22 10.97
N ARG A 100 -13.68 31.52 10.07
CA ARG A 100 -14.04 32.90 9.74
C ARG A 100 -14.70 33.45 11.00
N GLN A 101 -13.90 33.99 11.92
CA GLN A 101 -14.41 34.83 12.99
C GLN A 101 -15.22 35.96 12.32
N PRO A 102 -16.50 36.14 12.68
CA PRO A 102 -17.24 37.29 12.21
C PRO A 102 -16.61 38.55 12.81
N SER A 103 -16.02 39.38 11.95
CA SER A 103 -15.49 40.70 12.29
C SER A 103 -16.55 41.49 13.04
N SER A 104 -16.35 41.67 14.34
CA SER A 104 -17.14 42.60 15.14
C SER A 104 -16.61 44.01 14.84
N SER A 105 -17.34 44.77 14.03
CA SER A 105 -17.03 46.17 13.74
C SER A 105 -17.05 47.01 15.03
N PRO A 106 -16.09 47.93 15.27
CA PRO A 106 -16.16 48.82 16.41
C PRO A 106 -17.24 49.90 16.17
N THR A 107 -18.14 50.05 17.14
CA THR A 107 -19.09 51.18 17.22
C THR A 107 -18.30 52.48 17.45
N PRO A 108 -18.45 53.53 16.61
CA PRO A 108 -17.85 54.82 16.89
C PRO A 108 -18.61 55.56 18.00
N ALA A 109 -17.86 56.31 18.80
CA ALA A 109 -18.30 57.09 19.96
C ALA A 109 -19.22 58.27 19.63
#